data_AF-A0A3A4RMP7-F1
#
_entry.id   AF-A0A3A4RMP7-F1
#
_cell.length_a   1.000
_cell.length_b   1.000
_cell.length_c   1.000
_cell.angle_alpha   90.00
_cell.angle_beta   90.00
_cell.angle_gamma   90.00
#
_symmetry.space_group_name_H-M   'P 1'
#
loop_
_entity.id
_entity.type
_entity.pdbx_description
1 polymer ?
#
loop_
_entity_poly.entity_id
_entity_poly.type
_entity_poly.pdbx_seq_one_letter_code
_entity_poly.pdbx_strand_id
1 'polypeptide(L)'
;MLRITLQPHWRIGLDDGQGLDANTLLDLLAAVQGSGSISQAGRDLGLSYRHAWGLLQQAELLFGQPLLVRGRGRGSALTELGQKLIWADARIGARLQPLLESLASELEGELGRVQRRRRAVPRLHASHGFAVAALREQLAARQVPVELRYRNSLEAVAALAQGDCELAGFHVPLGEFEAAAAQRYLAWLRRDQHLLVHLAVRTQGLFVTPGNPLGLRGLGDLTRRGLRFVNRPEGSGTRMLTDLLLQREGIAPRAVAGYDNTELTHAAVAAYVASGMADVGIGVQTAAHRFGLHFIPLLKERYFFALPADALQREELRPVLTVLRSPAFRSRVAALQGYEAARTGQVLTVGEAFAG
;
A
#
# COMPACT_ATOMS: atom_id res chain seq x y z
N MET A 1 16.99 -17.41 5.79
CA MET A 1 16.50 -17.10 4.42
C MET A 1 17.19 -15.82 3.99
N LEU A 2 17.64 -15.74 2.74
CA LEU A 2 18.16 -14.49 2.19
C LEU A 2 17.02 -13.47 2.14
N ARG A 3 17.32 -12.21 2.47
CA ARG A 3 16.41 -11.09 2.28
C ARG A 3 16.94 -10.26 1.13
N ILE A 4 16.13 -10.10 0.09
CA ILE A 4 16.46 -9.34 -1.11
C ILE A 4 15.69 -8.02 -1.04
N THR A 5 16.37 -6.94 -1.39
CA THR A 5 15.75 -5.61 -1.49
C THR A 5 16.14 -5.02 -2.82
N LEU A 6 15.13 -4.64 -3.60
CA LEU A 6 15.30 -3.97 -4.90
C LEU A 6 14.88 -2.51 -4.72
N GLN A 7 15.69 -1.58 -5.23
CA GLN A 7 15.45 -0.13 -5.10
C GLN A 7 15.66 0.56 -6.45
N PRO A 8 14.80 1.54 -6.80
CA PRO A 8 15.01 2.35 -7.99
C PRO A 8 16.11 3.39 -7.73
N HIS A 9 16.85 3.75 -8.78
CA HIS A 9 17.89 4.77 -8.75
C HIS A 9 17.64 5.81 -9.84
N TRP A 10 17.71 7.10 -9.46
CA TRP A 10 17.47 8.23 -10.34
C TRP A 10 18.79 8.82 -10.83
N ARG A 11 18.88 9.01 -12.15
CA ARG A 11 19.96 9.79 -12.77
C ARG A 11 19.36 10.88 -13.64
N ILE A 12 19.87 12.10 -13.51
CA ILE A 12 19.40 13.26 -14.27
C ILE A 12 20.59 13.87 -15.01
N GLY A 13 20.51 13.95 -16.33
CA GLY A 13 21.54 14.48 -17.22
C GLY A 13 20.92 15.16 -18.44
N LEU A 14 21.67 16.06 -19.07
CA LEU A 14 21.26 16.72 -20.32
C LEU A 14 21.66 15.90 -21.57
N ASP A 15 22.66 15.01 -21.45
CA ASP A 15 23.17 14.09 -22.47
C ASP A 15 23.49 12.71 -21.83
N ASP A 16 23.86 11.70 -22.64
CA ASP A 16 24.23 10.32 -22.25
C ASP A 16 25.49 10.19 -21.34
N GLY A 17 26.00 11.31 -20.79
CA GLY A 17 27.16 11.37 -19.90
C GLY A 17 26.89 10.96 -18.43
N GLN A 18 27.83 11.29 -17.54
CA GLN A 18 27.67 11.08 -16.09
C GLN A 18 26.62 12.05 -15.50
N GLY A 19 25.34 11.72 -15.65
CA GLY A 19 24.23 12.43 -14.99
C GLY A 19 24.35 12.43 -13.45
N LEU A 20 23.75 13.44 -12.83
CA LEU A 20 23.66 13.61 -11.38
C LEU A 20 22.89 12.44 -10.77
N ASP A 21 23.47 11.81 -9.75
CA ASP A 21 22.74 10.91 -8.84
C ASP A 21 21.72 11.74 -8.05
N ALA A 22 20.45 11.58 -8.40
CA ALA A 22 19.39 12.39 -7.84
C ALA A 22 18.79 11.80 -6.56
N ASN A 23 19.14 10.57 -6.14
CA ASN A 23 18.58 9.99 -4.92
C ASN A 23 18.94 10.82 -3.69
N THR A 24 20.23 11.11 -3.51
CA THR A 24 20.71 11.97 -2.40
C THR A 24 20.10 13.37 -2.47
N LEU A 25 19.82 13.88 -3.68
CA LEU A 25 19.19 15.19 -3.87
C LEU A 25 17.74 15.16 -3.41
N LEU A 26 16.98 14.13 -3.79
CA LEU A 26 15.58 13.96 -3.42
C LEU A 26 15.45 13.78 -1.89
N ASP A 27 16.31 12.96 -1.27
CA ASP A 27 16.37 12.82 0.18
C ASP A 27 16.66 14.16 0.88
N LEU A 28 17.61 14.93 0.35
CA LEU A 28 17.95 16.25 0.87
C LEU A 28 16.77 17.23 0.75
N LEU A 29 16.10 17.28 -0.40
CA LEU A 29 14.94 18.15 -0.62
C LEU A 29 13.77 17.77 0.31
N ALA A 30 13.52 16.47 0.52
CA ALA A 30 12.49 15.98 1.44
C ALA A 30 12.81 16.35 2.89
N ALA A 31 14.06 16.17 3.32
CA ALA A 31 14.52 16.56 4.64
C ALA A 31 14.47 18.09 4.85
N VAL A 32 14.74 18.89 3.82
CA VAL A 32 14.55 20.35 3.86
C VAL A 32 13.07 20.72 3.96
N GLN A 33 12.17 20.02 3.25
CA GLN A 33 10.72 20.26 3.36
C GLN A 33 10.22 20.09 4.80
N GLY A 34 10.73 19.07 5.51
CA GLY A 34 10.36 18.80 6.90
C GLY A 34 11.01 19.72 7.93
N SER A 35 12.29 20.07 7.73
CA SER A 35 13.09 20.82 8.72
C SER A 35 13.16 22.32 8.48
N GLY A 36 12.88 22.79 7.26
CA GLY A 36 13.10 24.17 6.83
C GLY A 36 14.59 24.58 6.79
N SER A 37 15.54 23.64 6.84
CA SER A 37 16.96 23.95 6.99
C SER A 37 17.87 22.99 6.23
N ILE A 38 18.64 23.51 5.27
CA ILE A 38 19.66 22.75 4.52
C ILE A 38 20.69 22.14 5.47
N SER A 39 21.14 22.90 6.47
CA SER A 39 22.16 22.45 7.41
C SER A 39 21.65 21.33 8.33
N GLN A 40 20.39 21.39 8.75
CA GLN A 40 19.79 20.31 9.54
C GLN A 40 19.58 19.06 8.66
N ALA A 41 18.97 19.23 7.49
CA ALA A 41 18.75 18.17 6.53
C ALA A 41 20.05 17.43 6.14
N GLY A 42 21.13 18.17 5.88
CA GLY A 42 22.44 17.60 5.62
C GLY A 42 22.95 16.74 6.78
N ARG A 43 22.83 17.22 8.03
CA ARG A 43 23.23 16.45 9.22
C ARG A 43 22.41 15.17 9.39
N ASP A 44 21.09 15.25 9.20
CA ASP A 44 20.19 14.10 9.34
C ASP A 44 20.52 12.99 8.33
N LEU A 45 21.06 13.38 7.15
CA LEU A 45 21.51 12.48 6.10
C LEU A 45 23.00 12.12 6.19
N GLY A 46 23.72 12.58 7.22
CA GLY A 46 25.17 12.33 7.36
C GLY A 46 26.05 13.07 6.34
N LEU A 47 25.53 14.10 5.68
CA LEU A 47 26.23 14.92 4.69
C LEU A 47 26.86 16.16 5.33
N SER A 48 28.07 16.53 4.87
CA SER A 48 28.63 17.84 5.20
C SER A 48 27.81 18.97 4.55
N TYR A 49 27.75 20.14 5.19
CA TYR A 49 27.06 21.30 4.62
C TYR A 49 27.58 21.65 3.21
N ARG A 50 28.90 21.58 3.00
CA ARG A 50 29.53 21.81 1.69
C ARG A 50 29.04 20.82 0.64
N HIS A 51 28.90 19.55 0.99
CA HIS A 51 28.42 18.52 0.07
C HIS A 51 26.93 18.71 -0.27
N ALA A 52 26.09 18.91 0.74
CA ALA A 52 24.66 19.19 0.53
C ALA A 52 24.44 20.45 -0.32
N TRP A 53 25.22 21.51 -0.07
CA TRP A 53 25.17 22.74 -0.85
C TRP A 53 25.67 22.55 -2.29
N GLY A 54 26.77 21.80 -2.48
CA GLY A 54 27.30 21.48 -3.80
C GLY A 54 26.31 20.69 -4.65
N LEU A 55 25.64 19.70 -4.06
CA LEU A 55 24.60 18.91 -4.72
C LEU A 55 23.43 19.77 -5.20
N LEU A 56 22.94 20.68 -4.35
CA LEU A 56 21.88 21.62 -4.71
C LEU A 56 22.30 22.53 -5.87
N GLN A 57 23.50 23.11 -5.81
CA GLN A 57 24.00 23.99 -6.86
C GLN A 57 24.19 23.27 -8.20
N GLN A 58 24.67 22.03 -8.18
CA GLN A 58 24.78 21.19 -9.39
C GLN A 58 23.41 20.91 -9.99
N ALA A 59 22.42 20.57 -9.15
CA ALA A 59 21.06 20.32 -9.61
C ALA A 59 20.41 21.60 -10.17
N GLU A 60 20.52 22.73 -9.47
CA GLU A 60 19.98 24.03 -9.92
C GLU A 60 20.59 24.49 -11.24
N LEU A 61 21.90 24.26 -11.44
CA LEU A 61 22.57 24.51 -12.71
C LEU A 61 21.99 23.65 -13.83
N LEU A 62 21.76 22.35 -13.56
CA LEU A 62 21.21 21.41 -14.53
C LEU A 62 19.74 21.73 -14.89
N PHE A 63 18.93 22.13 -13.93
CA PHE A 63 17.54 22.52 -14.16
C PHE A 63 17.37 23.95 -14.69
N GLY A 64 18.41 24.79 -14.59
CA GLY A 64 18.36 26.21 -14.94
C GLY A 64 17.45 27.05 -14.02
N GLN A 65 17.01 26.50 -12.89
CA GLN A 65 16.10 27.14 -11.95
C GLN A 65 16.42 26.73 -10.50
N PRO A 66 16.15 27.61 -9.51
CA PRO A 66 16.35 27.28 -8.10
C PRO A 66 15.40 26.17 -7.64
N LEU A 67 15.90 25.31 -6.76
CA LEU A 67 15.11 24.27 -6.09
C LEU A 67 14.63 24.73 -4.71
N LEU A 68 15.29 25.75 -4.14
CA LEU A 68 14.96 26.32 -2.84
C LEU A 68 14.82 27.84 -2.90
N VAL A 69 13.84 28.36 -2.16
CA VAL A 69 13.73 29.78 -1.82
C VAL A 69 14.32 30.00 -0.43
N ARG A 70 15.19 31.00 -0.29
CA ARG A 70 15.78 31.39 0.99
C ARG A 70 15.07 32.63 1.52
N GLY A 71 14.47 32.53 2.71
CA GLY A 71 13.97 33.70 3.42
C GLY A 71 15.11 34.41 4.16
N ARG A 72 15.18 35.75 4.11
CA ARG A 72 16.09 36.53 4.98
C ARG A 72 15.79 36.21 6.45
N GLY A 73 16.53 35.28 7.04
CA GLY A 73 16.38 34.83 8.44
C GLY A 73 15.26 33.82 8.74
N ARG A 74 14.58 33.25 7.73
CA ARG A 74 13.38 32.39 7.92
C ARG A 74 13.51 30.93 7.47
N GLY A 75 14.73 30.46 7.22
CA GLY A 75 14.96 29.08 6.75
C GLY A 75 14.81 28.94 5.22
N SER A 76 14.81 27.70 4.75
CA SER A 76 14.72 27.31 3.33
C SER A 76 13.40 26.62 3.06
N ALA A 77 12.73 26.98 1.98
CA ALA A 77 11.50 26.35 1.49
C ALA A 77 11.69 25.86 0.05
N LEU A 78 10.97 24.81 -0.35
CA LEU A 78 11.03 24.31 -1.73
C LEU A 78 10.39 25.33 -2.70
N THR A 79 10.99 25.45 -3.89
CA THR A 79 10.31 26.08 -5.04
C THR A 79 9.22 25.16 -5.59
N GLU A 80 8.42 25.64 -6.54
CA GLU A 80 7.47 24.78 -7.26
C GLU A 80 8.18 23.59 -7.94
N LEU A 81 9.36 23.82 -8.52
CA LEU A 81 10.17 22.76 -9.12
C LEU A 81 10.65 21.75 -8.08
N GLY A 82 11.23 22.22 -6.96
CA GLY A 82 11.66 21.35 -5.86
C GLY A 82 10.50 20.51 -5.32
N GLN A 83 9.31 21.11 -5.18
CA GLN A 83 8.12 20.40 -4.73
C GLN A 83 7.63 19.35 -5.75
N LYS A 84 7.67 19.67 -7.05
CA LYS A 84 7.34 18.73 -8.13
C LYS A 84 8.27 17.53 -8.14
N LEU A 85 9.56 17.71 -7.88
CA LEU A 85 10.52 16.61 -7.79
C LEU A 85 10.18 15.65 -6.65
N ILE A 86 9.89 16.17 -5.46
CA ILE A 86 9.50 15.33 -4.31
C ILE A 86 8.18 14.58 -4.57
N TRP A 87 7.19 15.23 -5.17
CA TRP A 87 5.95 14.54 -5.51
C TRP A 87 6.13 13.50 -6.62
N ALA A 88 7.02 13.77 -7.59
CA ALA A 88 7.37 12.79 -8.61
C ALA A 88 8.05 11.57 -7.98
N ASP A 89 8.98 11.76 -7.06
CA ASP A 89 9.65 10.68 -6.33
C ASP A 89 8.67 9.86 -5.49
N ALA A 90 7.86 10.52 -4.66
CA ALA A 90 6.85 9.84 -3.85
C ALA A 90 5.87 9.02 -4.71
N ARG A 91 5.47 9.55 -5.88
CA ARG A 91 4.59 8.85 -6.84
C ARG A 91 5.29 7.66 -7.49
N ILE A 92 6.52 7.83 -7.95
CA ILE A 92 7.31 6.77 -8.58
C ILE A 92 7.59 5.66 -7.57
N GLY A 93 8.02 6.00 -6.36
CA GLY A 93 8.19 5.06 -5.26
C GLY A 93 6.90 4.30 -4.95
N ALA A 94 5.78 5.00 -4.80
CA ALA A 94 4.49 4.36 -4.51
C ALA A 94 4.02 3.39 -5.60
N ARG A 95 4.40 3.64 -6.87
CA ARG A 95 4.04 2.78 -8.02
C ARG A 95 5.02 1.63 -8.24
N LEU A 96 6.32 1.87 -8.12
CA LEU A 96 7.37 0.88 -8.40
C LEU A 96 7.65 -0.05 -7.22
N GLN A 97 7.60 0.46 -5.98
CA GLN A 97 7.90 -0.34 -4.79
C GLN A 97 7.10 -1.66 -4.74
N PRO A 98 5.78 -1.69 -5.01
CA PRO A 98 5.01 -2.93 -5.06
C PRO A 98 5.53 -3.95 -6.09
N LEU A 99 5.93 -3.48 -7.27
CA LEU A 99 6.47 -4.32 -8.35
C LEU A 99 7.83 -4.88 -7.95
N LEU A 100 8.70 -4.03 -7.40
CA LEU A 100 10.01 -4.40 -6.90
C LEU A 100 9.92 -5.39 -5.73
N GLU A 101 8.95 -5.23 -4.83
CA GLU A 101 8.71 -6.18 -3.74
C GLU A 101 8.22 -7.55 -4.26
N SER A 102 7.37 -7.58 -5.29
CA SER A 102 6.96 -8.85 -5.94
C SER A 102 8.15 -9.56 -6.55
N LEU A 103 8.96 -8.85 -7.34
CA LEU A 103 10.16 -9.39 -7.99
C LEU A 103 11.19 -9.86 -6.97
N ALA A 104 11.38 -9.11 -5.88
CA ALA A 104 12.25 -9.51 -4.77
C ALA A 104 11.78 -10.83 -4.14
N SER A 105 10.48 -10.96 -3.86
CA SER A 105 9.92 -12.20 -3.30
C SER A 105 10.03 -13.38 -4.25
N GLU A 106 9.84 -13.18 -5.55
CA GLU A 106 10.00 -14.24 -6.55
C GLU A 106 11.44 -14.75 -6.57
N LEU A 107 12.41 -13.83 -6.60
CA LEU A 107 13.83 -14.17 -6.58
C LEU A 107 14.25 -14.87 -5.27
N GLU A 108 13.73 -14.42 -4.11
CA GLU A 108 13.93 -15.09 -2.82
C GLU A 108 13.43 -16.55 -2.87
N GLY A 109 12.27 -16.78 -3.46
CA GLY A 109 11.69 -18.11 -3.65
C GLY A 109 12.57 -19.01 -4.54
N GLU A 110 13.01 -18.50 -5.69
CA GLU A 110 13.86 -19.26 -6.62
C GLU A 110 15.24 -19.58 -6.02
N LEU A 111 15.89 -18.62 -5.38
CA LEU A 111 17.19 -18.85 -4.72
C LEU A 111 17.04 -19.79 -3.51
N GLY A 112 15.93 -19.70 -2.77
CA GLY A 112 15.61 -20.59 -1.66
C GLY A 112 15.49 -22.06 -2.09
N ARG A 113 14.97 -22.33 -3.29
CA ARG A 113 14.85 -23.70 -3.84
C ARG A 113 16.21 -24.34 -4.11
N VAL A 114 17.19 -23.55 -4.56
CA VAL A 114 18.55 -24.02 -4.86
C VAL A 114 19.34 -24.32 -3.58
N GLN A 115 19.06 -23.62 -2.47
CA GLN A 115 19.85 -23.70 -1.22
C GLN A 115 19.44 -24.78 -0.21
N ARG A 116 18.56 -25.74 -0.58
CA ARG A 116 17.85 -26.65 0.35
C ARG A 116 18.60 -27.07 1.64
N ARG A 117 18.01 -26.69 2.79
CA ARG A 117 17.83 -27.54 3.99
C ARG A 117 16.42 -27.39 4.62
N ARG A 118 15.60 -28.42 4.40
CA ARG A 118 14.75 -29.18 5.35
C ARG A 118 13.57 -28.60 6.16
N ARG A 119 13.06 -27.38 5.97
CA ARG A 119 11.74 -27.01 6.56
C ARG A 119 10.78 -26.46 5.51
N ALA A 120 9.53 -26.94 5.53
CA ALA A 120 8.43 -26.33 4.79
C ALA A 120 8.24 -24.92 5.33
N VAL A 121 8.55 -23.91 4.51
CA VAL A 121 8.30 -22.50 4.83
C VAL A 121 6.85 -22.22 4.43
N PRO A 122 6.01 -21.71 5.34
CA PRO A 122 4.65 -21.33 5.00
C PRO A 122 4.61 -20.30 3.88
N ARG A 123 3.72 -20.50 2.92
CA ARG A 123 3.46 -19.59 1.80
C ARG A 123 2.21 -18.78 2.11
N LEU A 124 2.33 -17.47 1.98
CA LEU A 124 1.26 -16.50 2.19
C LEU A 124 1.01 -15.76 0.87
N HIS A 125 -0.19 -15.89 0.31
CA HIS A 125 -0.64 -15.09 -0.82
C HIS A 125 -1.58 -14.01 -0.33
N ALA A 126 -1.29 -12.73 -0.62
CA ALA A 126 -2.12 -11.63 -0.12
C ALA A 126 -2.02 -10.38 -1.01
N SER A 127 -3.02 -9.51 -0.97
CA SER A 127 -2.95 -8.23 -1.67
C SER A 127 -2.04 -7.24 -0.95
N HIS A 128 -1.46 -6.30 -1.70
CA HIS A 128 -0.76 -5.16 -1.13
C HIS A 128 -1.65 -4.40 -0.14
N GLY A 129 -1.17 -4.20 1.08
CA GLY A 129 -1.91 -3.50 2.13
C GLY A 129 -1.09 -3.28 3.39
N PHE A 130 -1.44 -2.25 4.16
CA PHE A 130 -0.64 -1.82 5.31
C PHE A 130 -0.56 -2.84 6.45
N ALA A 131 -1.63 -3.59 6.70
CA ALA A 131 -1.61 -4.65 7.71
C ALA A 131 -0.72 -5.85 7.31
N VAL A 132 -0.66 -6.18 6.01
CA VAL A 132 0.24 -7.22 5.50
C VAL A 132 1.69 -6.78 5.58
N ALA A 133 1.98 -5.51 5.26
CA ALA A 133 3.31 -4.93 5.46
C ALA A 133 3.73 -4.96 6.95
N ALA A 134 2.82 -4.58 7.86
CA ALA A 134 3.06 -4.65 9.29
C ALA A 134 3.29 -6.11 9.78
N LEU A 135 2.61 -7.09 9.17
CA LEU A 135 2.80 -8.51 9.47
C LEU A 135 4.18 -8.97 9.01
N ARG A 136 4.56 -8.68 7.75
CA ARG A 136 5.88 -8.98 7.17
C ARG A 136 7.00 -8.48 8.07
N GLU A 137 6.91 -7.24 8.51
CA GLU A 137 7.91 -6.64 9.41
C GLU A 137 7.94 -7.32 10.80
N GLN A 138 6.80 -7.73 11.36
CA GLN A 138 6.78 -8.48 12.62
C GLN A 138 7.36 -9.89 12.49
N LEU A 139 7.05 -10.59 11.40
CA LEU A 139 7.60 -11.90 11.09
C LEU A 139 9.13 -11.82 10.95
N ALA A 140 9.61 -10.82 10.20
CA ALA A 140 11.05 -10.56 10.03
C ALA A 140 11.75 -10.25 11.37
N ALA A 141 11.17 -9.37 12.20
CA ALA A 141 11.71 -9.02 13.52
C ALA A 141 11.82 -10.24 14.45
N ARG A 142 10.91 -11.21 14.31
CA ARG A 142 10.89 -12.47 15.09
C ARG A 142 11.59 -13.63 14.37
N GLN A 143 12.22 -13.37 13.22
CA GLN A 143 12.90 -14.38 12.40
C GLN A 143 11.99 -15.56 12.01
N VAL A 144 10.70 -15.31 11.85
CA VAL A 144 9.72 -16.31 11.39
C VAL A 144 9.73 -16.34 9.86
N PRO A 145 10.18 -17.43 9.22
CA PRO A 145 10.22 -17.51 7.77
C PRO A 145 8.80 -17.68 7.21
N VAL A 146 8.46 -16.87 6.21
CA VAL A 146 7.24 -16.95 5.39
C VAL A 146 7.59 -16.51 3.98
N GLU A 147 7.14 -17.24 2.97
CA GLU A 147 7.20 -16.82 1.57
C GLU A 147 5.93 -16.01 1.26
N LEU A 148 6.06 -14.68 1.10
CA LEU A 148 4.93 -13.79 0.82
C LEU A 148 4.87 -13.42 -0.65
N ARG A 149 3.84 -13.89 -1.38
CA ARG A 149 3.58 -13.46 -2.75
C ARG A 149 2.39 -12.51 -2.82
N TYR A 150 2.53 -11.43 -3.58
CA TYR A 150 1.44 -10.48 -3.76
C TYR A 150 0.46 -10.94 -4.84
N ARG A 151 -0.81 -11.11 -4.48
CA ARG A 151 -1.91 -11.52 -5.37
C ARG A 151 -3.20 -10.79 -5.05
N ASN A 152 -4.12 -10.69 -6.00
CA ASN A 152 -5.46 -10.20 -5.66
C ASN A 152 -6.22 -11.23 -4.80
N SER A 153 -7.32 -10.81 -4.17
CA SER A 153 -8.04 -11.62 -3.19
C SER A 153 -8.60 -12.93 -3.76
N LEU A 154 -9.07 -12.91 -5.02
CA LEU A 154 -9.64 -14.10 -5.66
C LEU A 154 -8.55 -15.12 -6.00
N GLU A 155 -7.44 -14.65 -6.59
CA GLU A 155 -6.27 -15.48 -6.89
C GLU A 155 -5.65 -16.10 -5.65
N ALA A 156 -5.56 -15.35 -4.55
CA ALA A 156 -5.02 -15.86 -3.29
C ALA A 156 -5.87 -17.02 -2.76
N VAL A 157 -7.20 -16.84 -2.74
CA VAL A 157 -8.13 -17.88 -2.25
C VAL A 157 -8.17 -19.10 -3.19
N ALA A 158 -8.12 -18.89 -4.50
CA ALA A 158 -8.02 -19.99 -5.47
C ALA A 158 -6.72 -20.79 -5.31
N ALA A 159 -5.59 -20.11 -5.08
CA ALA A 159 -4.29 -20.74 -4.82
C ALA A 159 -4.32 -21.59 -3.53
N LEU A 160 -4.99 -21.13 -2.48
CA LEU A 160 -5.20 -21.92 -1.26
C LEU A 160 -5.98 -23.20 -1.56
N ALA A 161 -7.08 -23.10 -2.30
CA ALA A 161 -7.90 -24.26 -2.67
C ALA A 161 -7.14 -25.28 -3.54
N GLN A 162 -6.09 -24.84 -4.25
CA GLN A 162 -5.21 -25.68 -5.07
C GLN A 162 -3.99 -26.22 -4.31
N GLY A 163 -3.78 -25.81 -3.05
CA GLY A 163 -2.61 -26.22 -2.25
C GLY A 163 -1.32 -25.45 -2.55
N ASP A 164 -1.41 -24.34 -3.29
CA ASP A 164 -0.27 -23.50 -3.66
C ASP A 164 0.20 -22.57 -2.54
N CYS A 165 -0.64 -22.34 -1.53
CA CYS A 165 -0.28 -21.59 -0.33
C CYS A 165 -1.03 -22.07 0.92
N GLU A 166 -0.49 -21.81 2.10
CA GLU A 166 -1.10 -22.14 3.39
C GLU A 166 -1.92 -20.98 3.99
N LEU A 167 -1.69 -19.75 3.53
CA LEU A 167 -2.45 -18.58 3.94
C LEU A 167 -2.87 -17.75 2.72
N ALA A 168 -4.16 -17.43 2.62
CA ALA A 168 -4.71 -16.60 1.54
C ALA A 168 -5.44 -15.36 2.07
N GLY A 169 -4.97 -14.17 1.72
CA GLY A 169 -5.54 -12.91 2.14
C GLY A 169 -6.69 -12.44 1.24
N PHE A 170 -7.85 -12.17 1.83
CA PHE A 170 -9.02 -11.65 1.11
C PHE A 170 -9.89 -10.71 1.96
N HIS A 171 -10.76 -9.95 1.30
CA HIS A 171 -11.54 -8.89 1.92
C HIS A 171 -13.02 -9.07 1.62
N VAL A 172 -13.85 -8.75 2.61
CA VAL A 172 -15.32 -8.81 2.50
C VAL A 172 -15.90 -7.53 3.12
N PRO A 173 -16.66 -6.71 2.37
CA PRO A 173 -17.35 -5.54 2.91
C PRO A 173 -18.32 -5.94 4.03
N LEU A 174 -18.53 -5.03 4.98
CA LEU A 174 -19.56 -5.15 6.00
C LEU A 174 -20.87 -4.55 5.50
N GLY A 175 -21.99 -5.20 5.81
CA GLY A 175 -23.32 -4.70 5.50
C GLY A 175 -23.88 -5.23 4.18
N GLU A 176 -24.56 -4.37 3.42
CA GLU A 176 -25.39 -4.76 2.27
C GLU A 176 -24.67 -5.61 1.20
N PHE A 177 -23.37 -5.38 1.00
CA PHE A 177 -22.57 -6.05 -0.03
C PHE A 177 -21.88 -7.33 0.45
N GLU A 178 -22.03 -7.67 1.74
CA GLU A 178 -21.32 -8.78 2.36
C GLU A 178 -21.60 -10.11 1.64
N ALA A 179 -22.88 -10.45 1.45
CA ALA A 179 -23.28 -11.71 0.84
C ALA A 179 -22.78 -11.83 -0.60
N ALA A 180 -22.97 -10.79 -1.42
CA ALA A 180 -22.53 -10.76 -2.81
C ALA A 180 -21.00 -10.89 -2.94
N ALA A 181 -20.24 -10.22 -2.08
CA ALA A 181 -18.79 -10.33 -2.08
C ALA A 181 -18.30 -11.69 -1.55
N ALA A 182 -18.91 -12.22 -0.48
CA ALA A 182 -18.55 -13.50 0.11
C ALA A 182 -18.78 -14.67 -0.87
N GLN A 183 -19.88 -14.66 -1.63
CA GLN A 183 -20.19 -15.70 -2.63
C GLN A 183 -19.04 -15.94 -3.63
N ARG A 184 -18.30 -14.89 -4.01
CA ARG A 184 -17.15 -15.00 -4.92
C ARG A 184 -16.03 -15.88 -4.36
N TYR A 185 -15.88 -15.90 -3.04
CA TYR A 185 -14.86 -16.70 -2.36
C TYR A 185 -15.37 -18.07 -1.93
N LEU A 186 -16.67 -18.20 -1.62
CA LEU A 186 -17.29 -19.47 -1.22
C LEU A 186 -17.27 -20.55 -2.31
N ALA A 187 -17.06 -20.17 -3.59
CA ALA A 187 -16.75 -21.11 -4.66
C ALA A 187 -15.46 -21.93 -4.42
N TRP A 188 -14.54 -21.37 -3.63
CA TRP A 188 -13.23 -21.95 -3.33
C TRP A 188 -13.10 -22.32 -1.84
N LEU A 189 -13.76 -21.57 -0.95
CA LEU A 189 -13.75 -21.78 0.50
C LEU A 189 -14.87 -22.73 0.94
N ARG A 190 -14.46 -23.93 1.35
CA ARG A 190 -15.35 -24.94 1.96
C ARG A 190 -15.31 -24.90 3.48
N ARG A 191 -16.47 -25.05 4.13
CA ARG A 191 -16.66 -24.95 5.58
C ARG A 191 -15.89 -26.00 6.39
N ASP A 192 -15.76 -27.21 5.84
CA ASP A 192 -15.08 -28.37 6.40
C ASP A 192 -13.58 -28.40 6.11
N GLN A 193 -13.11 -27.61 5.13
CA GLN A 193 -11.73 -27.65 4.66
C GLN A 193 -10.93 -26.40 4.99
N HIS A 194 -11.58 -25.35 5.48
CA HIS A 194 -10.92 -24.06 5.72
C HIS A 194 -11.30 -23.41 7.05
N LEU A 195 -10.31 -22.71 7.60
CA LEU A 195 -10.44 -21.78 8.72
C LEU A 195 -10.08 -20.38 8.27
N LEU A 196 -10.57 -19.38 8.98
CA LEU A 196 -10.25 -17.98 8.77
C LEU A 196 -9.56 -17.41 10.00
N VAL A 197 -8.53 -16.59 9.80
CA VAL A 197 -7.95 -15.71 10.82
C VAL A 197 -8.36 -14.28 10.49
N HIS A 198 -9.02 -13.60 11.41
CA HIS A 198 -9.37 -12.19 11.26
C HIS A 198 -8.10 -11.33 11.38
N LEU A 199 -7.79 -10.57 10.34
CA LEU A 199 -6.64 -9.67 10.32
C LEU A 199 -7.02 -8.30 10.89
N ALA A 200 -8.03 -7.66 10.31
CA ALA A 200 -8.52 -6.34 10.73
C ALA A 200 -9.88 -6.01 10.09
N VAL A 201 -10.60 -5.05 10.67
CA VAL A 201 -11.60 -4.26 9.92
C VAL A 201 -10.90 -3.01 9.44
N ARG A 202 -11.18 -2.54 8.22
CA ARG A 202 -10.60 -1.29 7.70
C ARG A 202 -11.62 -0.45 6.94
N THR A 203 -11.46 0.87 6.99
CA THR A 203 -12.34 1.82 6.30
C THR A 203 -11.84 2.11 4.88
N GLN A 204 -12.72 1.91 3.90
CA GLN A 204 -12.55 2.34 2.50
C GLN A 204 -13.24 3.68 2.30
N GLY A 205 -12.67 4.52 1.44
CA GLY A 205 -13.20 5.86 1.18
C GLY A 205 -12.48 6.61 0.08
N LEU A 206 -12.96 7.82 -0.18
CA LEU A 206 -12.39 8.70 -1.20
C LEU A 206 -11.21 9.50 -0.63
N PHE A 207 -10.19 9.65 -1.45
CA PHE A 207 -9.03 10.50 -1.22
C PHE A 207 -9.24 11.80 -1.99
N VAL A 208 -9.18 12.94 -1.30
CA VAL A 208 -9.34 14.25 -1.93
C VAL A 208 -8.30 15.21 -1.36
N THR A 209 -8.03 16.30 -2.09
CA THR A 209 -7.12 17.36 -1.66
C THR A 209 -7.44 17.83 -0.24
N PRO A 210 -6.42 18.18 0.59
CA PRO A 210 -6.64 18.65 1.96
C PRO A 210 -7.70 19.75 2.03
N GLY A 211 -8.62 19.64 3.00
CA GLY A 211 -9.74 20.57 3.14
C GLY A 211 -10.94 20.32 2.22
N ASN A 212 -10.87 19.35 1.30
CA ASN A 212 -11.95 19.01 0.36
C ASN A 212 -12.51 20.23 -0.40
N PRO A 213 -11.66 20.96 -1.16
CA PRO A 213 -12.05 22.21 -1.81
C PRO A 213 -13.18 22.07 -2.84
N LEU A 214 -13.36 20.87 -3.40
CA LEU A 214 -14.43 20.57 -4.36
C LEU A 214 -15.75 20.17 -3.69
N GLY A 215 -15.80 20.12 -2.35
CA GLY A 215 -17.02 19.80 -1.61
C GLY A 215 -17.62 18.44 -1.99
N LEU A 216 -16.77 17.43 -2.18
CA LEU A 216 -17.19 16.06 -2.48
C LEU A 216 -17.74 15.41 -1.21
N ARG A 217 -18.81 14.64 -1.33
CA ARG A 217 -19.50 13.96 -0.22
C ARG A 217 -19.51 12.44 -0.38
N GLY A 218 -19.39 11.94 -1.61
CA GLY A 218 -19.40 10.52 -1.89
C GLY A 218 -19.32 10.21 -3.38
N LEU A 219 -19.67 8.97 -3.74
CA LEU A 219 -19.55 8.49 -5.12
C LEU A 219 -20.50 9.18 -6.10
N GLY A 220 -21.63 9.71 -5.63
CA GLY A 220 -22.56 10.51 -6.43
C GLY A 220 -21.90 11.68 -7.15
N ASP A 221 -20.89 12.28 -6.50
CA ASP A 221 -20.19 13.44 -7.03
C ASP A 221 -19.19 13.11 -8.13
N LEU A 222 -18.88 11.82 -8.37
CA LEU A 222 -17.92 11.41 -9.39
C LEU A 222 -18.40 11.69 -10.83
N THR A 223 -19.68 11.99 -11.01
CA THR A 223 -20.27 12.35 -12.31
C THR A 223 -20.14 13.85 -12.65
N ARG A 224 -19.61 14.66 -11.72
CA ARG A 224 -19.41 16.09 -11.95
C ARG A 224 -18.43 16.32 -13.09
N ARG A 225 -18.79 17.20 -14.03
CA ARG A 225 -17.95 17.52 -15.20
C ARG A 225 -16.60 18.09 -14.75
N GLY A 226 -15.53 17.63 -15.41
CA GLY A 226 -14.15 18.08 -15.15
C GLY A 226 -13.47 17.42 -13.95
N LEU A 227 -14.17 16.60 -13.16
CA LEU A 227 -13.57 15.87 -12.04
C LEU A 227 -12.77 14.67 -12.56
N ARG A 228 -11.49 14.57 -12.19
CA ARG A 228 -10.61 13.47 -12.58
C ARG A 228 -10.53 12.44 -11.46
N PHE A 229 -11.03 11.24 -11.72
CA PHE A 229 -10.94 10.11 -10.80
C PHE A 229 -9.74 9.21 -11.12
N VAL A 230 -9.15 8.62 -10.08
CA VAL A 230 -8.18 7.53 -10.18
C VAL A 230 -8.64 6.34 -9.34
N ASN A 231 -8.72 5.18 -9.98
CA ASN A 231 -9.29 3.96 -9.42
C ASN A 231 -8.20 2.93 -9.06
N ARG A 232 -8.63 1.77 -8.57
CA ARG A 232 -7.81 0.55 -8.47
C ARG A 232 -8.05 -0.35 -9.69
N PRO A 233 -7.07 -1.20 -10.06
CA PRO A 233 -7.18 -2.08 -11.20
C PRO A 233 -8.32 -3.10 -11.02
N GLU A 234 -8.83 -3.57 -12.16
CA GLU A 234 -9.76 -4.70 -12.22
C GLU A 234 -9.21 -5.91 -11.46
N GLY A 235 -10.11 -6.70 -10.85
CA GLY A 235 -9.77 -7.82 -9.99
C GLY A 235 -9.38 -7.43 -8.56
N SER A 236 -9.06 -6.17 -8.26
CA SER A 236 -8.82 -5.74 -6.89
C SER A 236 -10.12 -5.69 -6.06
N GLY A 237 -10.01 -5.96 -4.76
CA GLY A 237 -11.16 -5.88 -3.84
C GLY A 237 -11.79 -4.49 -3.81
N THR A 238 -10.97 -3.43 -3.86
CA THR A 238 -11.46 -2.05 -3.92
C THR A 238 -12.19 -1.76 -5.24
N ARG A 239 -11.71 -2.26 -6.39
CA ARG A 239 -12.43 -2.07 -7.66
C ARG A 239 -13.81 -2.71 -7.64
N MET A 240 -13.90 -3.96 -7.18
CA MET A 240 -15.19 -4.62 -6.97
C MET A 240 -16.12 -3.81 -6.07
N LEU A 241 -15.58 -3.27 -4.97
CA LEU A 241 -16.35 -2.44 -4.06
C LEU A 241 -16.83 -1.13 -4.71
N THR A 242 -15.98 -0.45 -5.47
CA THR A 242 -16.33 0.74 -6.24
C THR A 242 -17.49 0.42 -7.17
N ASP A 243 -17.44 -0.71 -7.87
CA ASP A 243 -18.44 -1.10 -8.85
C ASP A 243 -19.80 -1.37 -8.19
N LEU A 244 -19.81 -2.09 -7.06
CA LEU A 244 -21.02 -2.33 -6.26
C LEU A 244 -21.64 -1.02 -5.75
N LEU A 245 -20.80 -0.09 -5.29
CA LEU A 245 -21.27 1.19 -4.80
C LEU A 245 -21.80 2.11 -5.92
N LEU A 246 -21.14 2.14 -7.09
CA LEU A 246 -21.63 2.88 -8.25
C LEU A 246 -22.95 2.31 -8.75
N GLN A 247 -23.08 0.97 -8.77
CA GLN A 247 -24.33 0.29 -9.12
C GLN A 247 -25.46 0.66 -8.16
N ARG A 248 -25.20 0.72 -6.84
CA ARG A 248 -26.19 1.16 -5.84
C ARG A 248 -26.68 2.58 -6.09
N GLU A 249 -25.80 3.47 -6.55
CA GLU A 249 -26.13 4.87 -6.87
C GLU A 249 -26.73 5.03 -8.29
N GLY A 250 -26.88 3.94 -9.06
CA GLY A 250 -27.35 3.99 -10.45
C GLY A 250 -26.36 4.67 -11.41
N ILE A 251 -25.08 4.75 -11.06
CA ILE A 251 -24.04 5.43 -11.83
C ILE A 251 -23.34 4.41 -12.73
N ALA A 252 -23.44 4.61 -14.04
CA ALA A 252 -22.69 3.80 -14.99
C ALA A 252 -21.19 4.16 -14.91
N PRO A 253 -20.26 3.18 -14.92
CA PRO A 253 -18.83 3.44 -14.90
C PRO A 253 -18.32 4.47 -15.91
N ARG A 254 -18.86 4.42 -17.15
CA ARG A 254 -18.56 5.38 -18.23
C ARG A 254 -18.93 6.84 -17.92
N ALA A 255 -19.77 7.08 -16.91
CA ALA A 255 -20.13 8.43 -16.47
C ALA A 255 -19.10 9.03 -15.50
N VAL A 256 -18.12 8.24 -15.05
CA VAL A 256 -17.04 8.67 -14.16
C VAL A 256 -15.78 8.91 -14.99
N ALA A 257 -15.39 10.18 -15.14
CA ALA A 257 -14.18 10.54 -15.88
C ALA A 257 -12.93 10.02 -15.17
N GLY A 258 -12.14 9.19 -15.87
CA GLY A 258 -10.97 8.53 -15.29
C GLY A 258 -11.27 7.21 -14.58
N TYR A 259 -12.45 6.62 -14.76
CA TYR A 259 -12.80 5.32 -14.18
C TYR A 259 -11.78 4.21 -14.49
N ASP A 260 -11.22 4.20 -15.70
CA ASP A 260 -10.18 3.26 -16.14
C ASP A 260 -8.74 3.76 -15.92
N ASN A 261 -8.57 4.96 -15.37
CA ASN A 261 -7.27 5.40 -14.88
C ASN A 261 -7.01 4.69 -13.55
N THR A 262 -6.03 3.79 -13.51
CA THR A 262 -5.84 2.90 -12.34
C THR A 262 -4.43 2.94 -11.78
N GLU A 263 -4.33 2.72 -10.47
CA GLU A 263 -3.06 2.56 -9.76
C GLU A 263 -3.05 1.26 -8.94
N LEU A 264 -1.89 0.61 -8.90
CA LEU A 264 -1.77 -0.76 -8.37
C LEU A 264 -2.07 -0.84 -6.87
N THR A 265 -1.72 0.17 -6.07
CA THR A 265 -1.83 0.14 -4.60
C THR A 265 -2.54 1.35 -4.03
N HIS A 266 -3.00 1.24 -2.78
CA HIS A 266 -3.60 2.37 -2.07
C HIS A 266 -2.64 3.56 -1.92
N ALA A 267 -1.35 3.29 -1.71
CA ALA A 267 -0.33 4.32 -1.64
C ALA A 267 -0.14 5.01 -3.00
N ALA A 268 -0.13 4.25 -4.10
CA ALA A 268 -0.02 4.81 -5.45
C ALA A 268 -1.21 5.70 -5.81
N VAL A 269 -2.45 5.29 -5.51
CA VAL A 269 -3.65 6.14 -5.67
C VAL A 269 -3.51 7.44 -4.85
N ALA A 270 -3.11 7.34 -3.59
CA ALA A 270 -2.95 8.51 -2.72
C ALA A 270 -1.85 9.45 -3.24
N ALA A 271 -0.69 8.92 -3.64
CA ALA A 271 0.39 9.71 -4.25
C ALA A 271 -0.07 10.41 -5.54
N TYR A 272 -0.88 9.72 -6.36
CA TYR A 272 -1.43 10.27 -7.60
C TYR A 272 -2.31 11.50 -7.34
N VAL A 273 -3.23 11.41 -6.37
CA VAL A 273 -4.07 12.53 -5.94
C VAL A 273 -3.24 13.65 -5.30
N ALA A 274 -2.31 13.30 -4.40
CA ALA A 274 -1.43 14.27 -3.73
C ALA A 274 -0.55 15.06 -4.70
N SER A 275 -0.17 14.45 -5.83
CA SER A 275 0.58 15.11 -6.91
C SER A 275 -0.28 15.98 -7.84
N GLY A 276 -1.59 16.10 -7.59
CA GLY A 276 -2.52 16.88 -8.40
C GLY A 276 -2.91 16.23 -9.75
N MET A 277 -2.59 14.96 -9.95
CA MET A 277 -2.85 14.26 -11.20
C MET A 277 -4.28 13.74 -11.33
N ALA A 278 -4.95 13.56 -10.20
CA ALA A 278 -6.39 13.37 -10.09
C ALA A 278 -6.93 14.27 -8.97
N ASP A 279 -8.23 14.55 -9.03
CA ASP A 279 -8.93 15.36 -8.03
C ASP A 279 -9.48 14.47 -6.91
N VAL A 280 -9.76 13.21 -7.24
CA VAL A 280 -10.30 12.21 -6.32
C VAL A 280 -9.77 10.82 -6.64
N GLY A 281 -9.46 10.05 -5.61
CA GLY A 281 -9.12 8.63 -5.71
C GLY A 281 -9.88 7.79 -4.69
N ILE A 282 -9.69 6.47 -4.70
CA ILE A 282 -10.32 5.57 -3.72
C ILE A 282 -9.32 4.59 -3.07
N GLY A 283 -9.49 4.34 -1.78
CA GLY A 283 -8.75 3.31 -1.07
C GLY A 283 -8.92 3.34 0.45
N VAL A 284 -7.96 2.75 1.16
CA VAL A 284 -7.98 2.69 2.63
C VAL A 284 -7.53 3.99 3.28
N GLN A 285 -8.15 4.35 4.39
CA GLN A 285 -7.90 5.60 5.12
C GLN A 285 -6.43 5.83 5.50
N THR A 286 -5.69 4.77 5.82
CA THR A 286 -4.26 4.86 6.15
C THR A 286 -3.44 5.50 5.02
N ALA A 287 -3.79 5.25 3.75
CA ALA A 287 -3.08 5.86 2.63
C ALA A 287 -3.33 7.37 2.57
N ALA A 288 -4.60 7.80 2.66
CA ALA A 288 -4.94 9.23 2.70
C ALA A 288 -4.17 9.96 3.81
N HIS A 289 -4.17 9.40 5.03
CA HIS A 289 -3.45 9.97 6.16
C HIS A 289 -1.95 10.12 5.90
N ARG A 290 -1.27 9.08 5.37
CA ARG A 290 0.17 9.12 5.08
C ARG A 290 0.57 10.15 4.04
N PHE A 291 -0.33 10.47 3.11
CA PHE A 291 -0.12 11.48 2.07
C PHE A 291 -0.78 12.84 2.42
N GLY A 292 -1.24 13.02 3.66
CA GLY A 292 -1.85 14.26 4.13
C GLY A 292 -3.18 14.63 3.48
N LEU A 293 -3.84 13.69 2.80
CA LEU A 293 -5.08 13.92 2.07
C LEU A 293 -6.30 13.95 3.00
N HIS A 294 -7.33 14.67 2.58
CA HIS A 294 -8.65 14.56 3.21
C HIS A 294 -9.29 13.22 2.81
N PHE A 295 -9.97 12.58 3.76
CA PHE A 295 -10.57 11.26 3.58
C PHE A 295 -12.07 11.30 3.82
N ILE A 296 -12.85 10.86 2.83
CA ILE A 296 -14.31 10.73 2.92
C ILE A 296 -14.64 9.25 3.09
N PRO A 297 -15.04 8.79 4.29
CA PRO A 297 -15.35 7.38 4.52
C PRO A 297 -16.59 6.93 3.73
N LEU A 298 -16.53 5.74 3.14
CA LEU A 298 -17.66 5.15 2.41
C LEU A 298 -18.21 3.93 3.15
N LEU A 299 -17.34 2.98 3.52
CA LEU A 299 -17.73 1.78 4.26
C LEU A 299 -16.55 1.10 4.93
N LYS A 300 -16.84 0.04 5.68
CA LYS A 300 -15.84 -0.83 6.32
C LYS A 300 -15.84 -2.21 5.68
N GLU A 301 -14.68 -2.84 5.65
CA GLU A 301 -14.52 -4.23 5.22
C GLU A 301 -13.67 -5.02 6.20
N ARG A 302 -13.96 -6.31 6.33
CA ARG A 302 -13.15 -7.27 7.06
C ARG A 302 -12.06 -7.81 6.14
N TYR A 303 -10.86 -7.92 6.68
CA TYR A 303 -9.73 -8.60 6.06
C TYR A 303 -9.48 -9.90 6.84
N PHE A 304 -9.52 -11.03 6.14
CA PHE A 304 -9.16 -12.35 6.63
C PHE A 304 -7.91 -12.92 5.95
N PHE A 305 -7.24 -13.83 6.65
CA PHE A 305 -6.47 -14.89 6.00
C PHE A 305 -7.30 -16.19 6.06
N ALA A 306 -7.53 -16.85 4.94
CA ALA A 306 -8.01 -18.22 4.89
C ALA A 306 -6.82 -19.20 5.02
N LEU A 307 -7.04 -20.32 5.69
CA LEU A 307 -6.07 -21.38 5.94
C LEU A 307 -6.74 -22.75 5.80
N PRO A 308 -5.98 -23.84 5.62
CA PRO A 308 -6.50 -25.21 5.72
C PRO A 308 -7.15 -25.50 7.09
N ALA A 309 -8.11 -26.43 7.14
CA ALA A 309 -8.82 -26.79 8.37
C ALA A 309 -7.89 -27.35 9.48
N ASP A 310 -6.80 -28.02 9.08
CA ASP A 310 -5.79 -28.58 9.97
C ASP A 310 -4.65 -27.59 10.30
N ALA A 311 -4.79 -26.30 9.95
CA ALA A 311 -3.73 -25.31 10.09
C ALA A 311 -3.26 -25.10 11.53
N LEU A 312 -4.13 -25.34 12.52
CA LEU A 312 -3.77 -25.19 13.95
C LEU A 312 -2.90 -26.34 14.45
N GLN A 313 -2.92 -27.48 13.77
CA GLN A 313 -2.17 -28.69 14.10
C GLN A 313 -0.80 -28.72 13.38
N ARG A 314 -0.64 -27.94 12.31
CA ARG A 314 0.61 -27.85 11.52
C ARG A 314 1.70 -27.09 12.26
N GLU A 315 2.81 -27.78 12.57
CA GLU A 315 3.95 -27.19 13.28
C GLU A 315 4.59 -26.03 12.53
N GLU A 316 4.59 -26.09 11.20
CA GLU A 316 5.13 -25.07 10.32
C GLU A 316 4.33 -23.75 10.36
N LEU A 317 3.03 -23.81 10.65
CA LEU A 317 2.16 -22.61 10.74
C LEU A 317 2.13 -21.99 12.14
N ARG A 318 2.48 -22.77 13.17
CA ARG A 318 2.43 -22.32 14.57
C ARG A 318 3.18 -21.01 14.82
N PRO A 319 4.39 -20.77 14.31
CA PRO A 319 5.08 -19.48 14.49
C PRO A 319 4.33 -18.30 13.86
N VAL A 320 3.78 -18.47 12.65
CA VAL A 320 3.02 -17.42 11.94
C VAL A 320 1.74 -17.07 12.71
N LEU A 321 0.99 -18.08 13.13
CA LEU A 321 -0.22 -17.93 13.94
C LEU A 321 0.06 -17.27 15.29
N THR A 322 1.21 -17.59 15.91
CA THR A 322 1.65 -16.96 17.15
C THR A 322 1.89 -15.46 16.95
N VAL A 323 2.50 -15.05 15.83
CA VAL A 323 2.68 -13.63 15.50
C VAL A 323 1.33 -12.95 15.26
N LEU A 324 0.45 -13.55 14.46
CA LEU A 324 -0.89 -13.02 14.15
C LEU A 324 -1.75 -12.82 15.40
N ARG A 325 -1.59 -13.66 16.42
CA ARG A 325 -2.31 -13.58 17.70
C ARG A 325 -1.61 -12.72 18.76
N SER A 326 -0.40 -12.24 18.48
CA SER A 326 0.38 -11.52 19.48
C SER A 326 -0.20 -10.14 19.79
N PRO A 327 -0.15 -9.69 21.06
CA PRO A 327 -0.52 -8.32 21.42
C PRO A 327 0.30 -7.27 20.65
N ALA A 328 1.59 -7.54 20.43
CA ALA A 328 2.46 -6.65 19.67
C ALA A 328 1.94 -6.42 18.24
N PHE A 329 1.57 -7.49 17.53
CA PHE A 329 1.02 -7.34 16.19
C PHE A 329 -0.34 -6.65 16.19
N ARG A 330 -1.21 -6.98 17.15
CA ARG A 330 -2.50 -6.30 17.33
C ARG A 330 -2.33 -4.78 17.51
N SER A 331 -1.40 -4.35 18.37
CA SER A 331 -1.10 -2.92 18.57
C SER A 331 -0.60 -2.25 17.31
N ARG A 332 0.21 -2.94 16.50
CA ARG A 332 0.66 -2.40 15.21
C ARG A 332 -0.46 -2.21 14.20
N VAL A 333 -1.42 -3.14 14.16
CA VAL A 333 -2.60 -3.01 13.30
C VAL A 333 -3.49 -1.87 13.82
N ALA A 334 -3.67 -1.76 15.14
CA ALA A 334 -4.45 -0.68 15.76
C ALA A 334 -3.86 0.72 15.53
N ALA A 335 -2.54 0.82 15.35
CA ALA A 335 -1.85 2.08 15.03
C ALA A 335 -2.07 2.53 13.58
N LEU A 336 -2.64 1.70 12.70
CA LEU A 336 -2.96 2.09 11.33
C LEU A 336 -4.27 2.88 11.31
N GLN A 337 -4.23 4.13 10.84
CA GLN A 337 -5.42 4.98 10.77
C GLN A 337 -6.54 4.32 9.95
N GLY A 338 -7.72 4.22 10.53
CA GLY A 338 -8.89 3.58 9.92
C GLY A 338 -8.89 2.05 9.96
N TYR A 339 -8.03 1.43 10.79
CA TYR A 339 -8.06 0.00 11.08
C TYR A 339 -8.59 -0.26 12.49
N GLU A 340 -9.38 -1.32 12.64
CA GLU A 340 -9.82 -1.86 13.93
C GLU A 340 -9.20 -3.24 14.12
N ALA A 341 -8.50 -3.40 15.25
CA ALA A 341 -7.71 -4.59 15.56
C ALA A 341 -8.30 -5.47 16.67
N ALA A 342 -9.51 -5.19 17.14
CA ALA A 342 -10.10 -5.86 18.30
C ALA A 342 -10.14 -7.40 18.14
N ARG A 343 -10.43 -7.85 16.91
CA ARG A 343 -10.51 -9.27 16.55
C ARG A 343 -9.23 -9.81 15.88
N THR A 344 -8.15 -9.03 15.80
CA THR A 344 -6.91 -9.46 15.14
C THR A 344 -6.36 -10.74 15.78
N GLY A 345 -6.15 -11.75 14.93
CA GLY A 345 -5.66 -13.08 15.30
C GLY A 345 -6.76 -14.06 15.71
N GLN A 346 -8.02 -13.62 15.83
CA GLN A 346 -9.14 -14.51 16.13
C GLN A 346 -9.34 -15.51 14.98
N VAL A 347 -9.48 -16.79 15.33
CA VAL A 347 -9.81 -17.84 14.37
C VAL A 347 -11.30 -18.09 14.37
N LEU A 348 -11.84 -18.28 13.17
CA LEU A 348 -13.24 -18.52 12.87
C LEU A 348 -13.32 -19.66 11.85
N THR A 349 -14.38 -20.44 11.92
CA THR A 349 -14.82 -21.25 10.78
C THR A 349 -15.40 -20.34 9.69
N VAL A 350 -15.44 -20.83 8.45
CA VAL A 350 -16.11 -20.12 7.34
C VAL A 350 -17.57 -19.83 7.68
N GLY A 351 -18.24 -20.75 8.39
CA GLY A 351 -19.61 -20.57 8.85
C GLY A 351 -19.77 -19.43 9.85
N GLU A 352 -18.93 -19.36 10.88
CA GLU A 352 -18.97 -18.28 11.88
C GLU A 352 -18.68 -16.89 11.29
N ALA A 353 -17.86 -16.84 10.24
CA ALA A 353 -17.49 -15.57 9.62
C ALA A 353 -18.58 -15.00 8.70
N PHE A 354 -19.41 -15.86 8.09
CA PHE A 354 -20.41 -15.48 7.09
C PHE A 354 -21.80 -16.04 7.44
N ALA A 355 -22.11 -16.16 8.73
CA ALA A 355 -23.45 -16.48 9.18
C ALA A 355 -24.35 -15.25 8.95
N GLY A 356 -25.01 -15.24 7.80
CA GLY A 356 -26.01 -14.28 7.35
C GLY A 356 -27.01 -14.97 6.45
#